data_AF-A0A1V4B2X2-F1
#
_entry.id   AF-A0A1V4B2X2-F1
#
_cell.length_a   1.000
_cell.length_b   1.000
_cell.length_c   1.000
_cell.angle_alpha   90.00
_cell.angle_beta   90.00
_cell.angle_gamma   90.00
#
_symmetry.space_group_name_H-M   'P 1'
#
loop_
_entity.id
_entity.type
_entity.pdbx_description
1 polymer ?
#
loop_
_entity_poly.entity_id
_entity_poly.type
_entity_poly.pdbx_seq_one_letter_code
_entity_poly.pdbx_strand_id
1 'polypeptide(L)' 'MALMPKFENGKKIYEGPSGTKYQYDLSNPMDKLAYELDLDAQMRDKLSLNLHRKLENGGGIYE' A
#
# COMPACT_ATOMS: atom_id res chain seq x y z
N MET A 1 11.28 3.61 -4.94
CA MET A 1 10.83 2.94 -6.19
C MET A 1 9.35 3.23 -6.34
N ALA A 2 8.82 3.44 -7.55
CA ALA A 2 7.40 3.73 -7.71
C ALA A 2 6.57 2.44 -7.70
N LEU A 3 5.42 2.45 -7.03
CA LEU A 3 4.48 1.34 -7.07
C LEU A 3 3.78 1.29 -8.42
N MET A 4 3.53 0.08 -8.92
CA MET A 4 2.80 -0.12 -10.16
C MET A 4 1.30 -0.29 -9.85
N PRO A 5 0.42 0.61 -10.33
CA PRO A 5 -1.01 0.42 -10.15
C PRO A 5 -1.49 -0.80 -10.94
N LYS A 6 -2.18 -1.71 -10.27
CA LYS A 6 -2.89 -2.85 -10.84
C LYS A 6 -4.38 -2.74 -10.50
N PHE A 7 -5.22 -3.25 -11.40
CA PHE A 7 -6.65 -3.34 -11.15
C PHE A 7 -6.99 -4.81 -10.90
N GLU A 8 -7.40 -5.14 -9.69
CA GLU A 8 -7.78 -6.49 -9.30
C GLU A 8 -9.23 -6.47 -8.82
N ASN A 9 -10.08 -7.29 -9.44
CA ASN A 9 -11.51 -7.39 -9.13
C ASN A 9 -12.27 -6.05 -9.11
N GLY A 10 -11.91 -5.11 -10.00
CA GLY A 10 -12.51 -3.77 -10.08
C GLY A 10 -11.99 -2.76 -9.04
N LYS A 11 -11.02 -3.15 -8.21
CA LYS A 11 -10.37 -2.28 -7.23
C LYS A 11 -8.95 -1.95 -7.67
N LYS A 12 -8.55 -0.69 -7.49
CA LYS A 12 -7.16 -0.27 -7.72
C LYS A 12 -6.33 -0.74 -6.54
N ILE A 13 -5.32 -1.55 -6.84
CA ILE A 13 -4.27 -1.99 -5.92
C ILE A 13 -2.92 -1.56 -6.49
N TYR A 14 -1.88 -1.62 -5.69
CA TYR A 14 -0.55 -1.20 -6.07
C TYR A 14 0.41 -2.36 -5.81
N GLU A 15 1.17 -2.77 -6.81
CA GLU A 15 2.17 -3.82 -6.65
C GLU A 15 3.57 -3.19 -6.61
N GLY A 16 4.30 -3.53 -5.55
CA GLY A 16 5.70 -3.17 -5.40
C GLY A 16 6.62 -4.10 -6.21
N PRO A 17 7.83 -3.65 -6.58
CA PRO A 17 8.83 -4.49 -7.24
C PRO A 17 9.18 -5.81 -6.52
N SER A 18 8.95 -5.91 -5.20
CA SER A 18 9.15 -7.14 -4.44
C SER A 18 7.97 -8.12 -4.51
N GLY A 19 6.93 -7.78 -5.27
CA GLY A 19 5.69 -8.56 -5.39
C GLY A 19 4.67 -8.27 -4.28
N THR A 20 4.99 -7.36 -3.35
CA THR A 20 4.08 -6.93 -2.28
C THR A 20 2.93 -6.13 -2.87
N LYS A 21 1.69 -6.47 -2.49
CA LYS A 21 0.51 -5.71 -2.87
C LYS A 21 0.14 -4.72 -1.77
N TYR A 22 -0.19 -3.51 -2.17
CA TYR A 22 -0.57 -2.40 -1.33
C TYR A 22 -1.93 -1.87 -1.76
N GLN A 23 -2.73 -1.47 -0.79
CA GLN A 23 -4.03 -0.85 -1.04
C GLN A 23 -3.90 0.60 -1.47
N TYR A 24 -2.85 1.28 -1.01
CA TYR A 24 -2.65 2.71 -1.20
C TYR A 24 -1.20 3.01 -1.64
N ASP A 25 -1.04 3.96 -2.55
CA ASP A 25 0.27 4.52 -2.92
C ASP A 25 0.55 5.78 -2.10
N LEU A 26 1.53 5.74 -1.19
CA LEU A 26 1.87 6.89 -0.35
C LEU A 26 2.60 8.00 -1.13
N SER A 27 3.00 7.70 -2.37
CA SER A 27 3.53 8.71 -3.31
C SER A 27 2.42 9.63 -3.84
N ASN A 28 1.17 9.15 -3.88
CA ASN A 28 0.02 9.92 -4.29
C ASN A 28 -0.63 10.61 -3.07
N PRO A 29 -0.77 11.95 -3.06
CA PRO A 29 -1.34 12.67 -1.93
C PRO A 29 -2.80 12.27 -1.61
N MET A 30 -3.58 11.86 -2.61
CA MET A 30 -4.96 11.41 -2.41
C MET A 30 -5.03 10.05 -1.70
N ASP A 31 -4.26 9.08 -2.19
CA ASP A 31 -4.16 7.75 -1.58
C ASP A 31 -3.51 7.82 -0.19
N LYS A 32 -2.51 8.69 -0.01
CA LYS A 32 -1.90 8.96 1.29
C LYS A 32 -2.94 9.47 2.29
N LEU A 33 -3.77 10.43 1.90
CA LEU A 33 -4.83 10.94 2.77
C LEU A 33 -5.85 9.83 3.10
N ALA A 34 -6.24 9.02 2.12
CA ALA A 34 -7.13 7.88 2.34
C ALA A 34 -6.52 6.88 3.33
N TYR A 35 -5.24 6.58 3.20
CA TYR A 35 -4.50 5.73 4.14
C TYR A 35 -4.40 6.35 5.55
N GLU A 36 -4.21 7.67 5.66
CA GLU A 36 -4.22 8.38 6.96
C GLU A 36 -5.59 8.33 7.64
N LEU A 37 -6.68 8.28 6.86
CA LEU A 37 -8.04 8.10 7.37
C LEU A 37 -8.37 6.63 7.69
N ASP A 38 -7.70 5.68 7.03
CA ASP A 38 -7.91 4.24 7.16
C ASP A 38 -7.02 3.66 8.28
N LEU A 39 -7.47 3.83 9.53
CA LEU A 39 -6.79 3.33 10.72
C LEU A 39 -6.58 1.80 10.70
N ASP A 40 -7.50 1.07 10.08
CA ASP A 40 -7.41 -0.39 9.93
C ASP A 40 -6.26 -0.77 9.00
N ALA A 41 -6.12 -0.06 7.87
CA ALA A 41 -4.94 -0.17 7.03
C ALA A 41 -3.66 0.15 7.79
N GLN A 42 -3.64 1.20 8.61
CA GLN A 42 -2.46 1.54 9.44
C GLN A 42 -2.12 0.48 10.48
N MET A 43 -3.12 -0.12 11.14
CA MET A 43 -2.91 -1.17 12.13
C MET A 43 -2.37 -2.45 11.49
N ARG A 44 -2.95 -2.89 10.36
CA ARG A 44 -2.42 -4.01 9.58
C ARG A 44 -0.96 -3.77 9.19
N ASP A 45 -0.67 -2.57 8.76
CA ASP A 45 0.66 -2.18 8.29
C ASP A 45 1.69 -2.06 9.44
N LYS A 46 1.23 -1.78 10.67
CA LYS A 46 2.07 -1.84 11.89
C LYS A 46 2.32 -3.27 12.36
N LEU A 47 1.35 -4.17 12.15
CA LEU A 47 1.44 -5.58 12.51
C LEU A 47 2.23 -6.39 11.48
N SER A 48 2.22 -5.93 10.23
CA SER A 48 2.94 -6.60 9.15
C SER A 48 4.45 -6.42 9.32
N LEU A 49 5.17 -7.54 9.35
CA LEU A 49 6.64 -7.61 9.43
C LEU A 49 7.32 -7.27 8.08
N ASN A 50 6.57 -6.71 7.14
CA ASN A 50 7.00 -6.51 5.77
C ASN A 50 8.02 -5.37 5.68
N LEU A 51 9.30 -5.71 5.82
CA LEU A 51 10.44 -4.79 5.77
C LEU A 51 10.48 -4.00 4.44
N HIS A 52 9.93 -4.57 3.37
CA HIS A 52 9.87 -3.98 2.04
C HIS A 52 8.94 -2.76 1.93
N ARG A 53 7.94 -2.63 2.82
CA ARG A 53 7.05 -1.47 2.90
C ARG A 53 7.81 -0.13 2.98
N LYS A 54 8.88 -0.08 3.78
CA LYS A 54 9.68 1.14 3.96
C LYS A 54 10.50 1.51 2.72
N LEU A 55 10.74 0.56 1.82
CA LEU A 55 11.44 0.77 0.55
C LEU A 55 10.49 1.15 -0.61
N GLU A 56 9.23 0.69 -0.53
CA GLU A 56 8.29 0.72 -1.67
C GLU A 56 7.22 1.82 -1.56
N ASN A 57 7.19 2.63 -0.49
CA ASN A 57 6.22 3.72 -0.28
C ASN A 57 4.74 3.28 -0.40
N GLY A 58 4.45 2.02 -0.09
CA GLY A 58 3.10 1.48 -0.08
C GLY A 58 2.45 1.51 1.30
N GLY A 59 1.13 1.70 1.32
CA GLY A 59 0.31 1.70 2.54
C GLY A 59 -0.80 0.65 2.47
N GLY A 60 -1.10 0.03 3.61
CA GLY A 60 -2.17 -0.95 3.72
C GLY A 60 -1.86 -2.22 2.92
N ILE A 61 -0.88 -2.99 3.39
CA ILE A 61 -0.45 -4.24 2.76
C ILE A 61 -1.63 -5.21 2.64
N TYR A 62 -1.80 -5.78 1.44
CA TYR A 62 -2.63 -6.94 1.18
C TYR A 62 -1.71 -8.18 1.15
N GLU A 63 -1.87 -9.07 2.14
CA GLU A 63 -1.35 -10.45 2.08
C GLU A 63 -2.36 -11.38 1.39
#